data_AF-A0A376VY43-F1
#
_entry.id   AF-A0A376VY43-F1
#
_cell.length_a   1.000
_cell.length_b   1.000
_cell.length_c   1.000
_cell.angle_alpha   90.00
_cell.angle_beta   90.00
_cell.angle_gamma   90.00
#
_symmetry.space_group_name_H-M   'P 1'
#
loop_
_entity.id
_entity.type
_entity.pdbx_description
1 polymer ?
#
loop_
_entity_poly.entity_id
_entity_poly.type
_entity_poly.pdbx_seq_one_letter_code
_entity_poly.pdbx_strand_id
1 'polypeptide(L)'
;MLGGDAIARGEIKLSDPTTKYWPELTAKQWNGITLLHLATYTAGGLPLQVPDEVKSSSDLLRFYQNWQPAWAPGTQRLYANSSIGLFGALAVKPSGLSFEQAMKTRVFQPLKLNHTWINVPSAEEKNYAWGYREGKAVHVSPGALDAEAYGVKSTIEDMARWVQSNLKPFDINEKILQQGIQLAQSRYWQTAICIRVWAGKCWTGR
;
A
#
# COMPACT_ATOMS: atom_id res chain seq x y z
N MET A 1 6.03 3.91 -3.14
CA MET A 1 7.20 4.76 -2.81
C MET A 1 7.82 4.40 -1.48
N LEU A 2 7.12 4.49 -0.34
CA LEU A 2 7.69 4.17 0.98
C LEU A 2 8.33 2.76 1.04
N GLY A 3 7.65 1.74 0.53
CA GLY A 3 8.25 0.40 0.43
C GLY A 3 9.49 0.34 -0.49
N GLY A 4 9.55 1.19 -1.52
CA GLY A 4 10.75 1.37 -2.34
C GLY A 4 11.91 2.01 -1.57
N ASP A 5 11.62 3.03 -0.75
CA ASP A 5 12.60 3.64 0.17
C ASP A 5 13.13 2.59 1.16
N ALA A 6 12.26 1.73 1.73
CA ALA A 6 12.69 0.64 2.61
C ALA A 6 13.59 -0.39 1.89
N ILE A 7 13.34 -0.70 0.61
CA ILE A 7 14.23 -1.54 -0.21
C ILE A 7 15.58 -0.85 -0.40
N ALA A 8 15.58 0.44 -0.75
CA ALA A 8 16.81 1.21 -0.95
C ALA A 8 17.66 1.35 0.33
N ARG A 9 17.02 1.32 1.52
CA ARG A 9 17.70 1.25 2.82
C ARG A 9 18.27 -0.13 3.16
N GLY A 10 17.92 -1.17 2.38
CA GLY A 10 18.28 -2.55 2.68
C GLY A 10 17.47 -3.18 3.82
N GLU A 11 16.36 -2.55 4.23
CA GLU A 11 15.49 -3.04 5.32
C GLU A 11 14.65 -4.24 4.86
N ILE A 12 14.22 -4.22 3.59
CA ILE A 12 13.40 -5.28 3.00
C ILE A 12 13.88 -5.68 1.61
N LYS A 13 13.54 -6.91 1.19
CA LYS A 13 13.63 -7.35 -0.21
C LYS A 13 12.26 -7.81 -0.68
N LEU A 14 11.88 -7.46 -1.91
CA LEU A 14 10.61 -7.93 -2.48
C LEU A 14 10.55 -9.45 -2.62
N SER A 15 11.71 -10.12 -2.75
CA SER A 15 11.83 -11.57 -2.80
C SER A 15 11.70 -12.25 -1.43
N ASP A 16 11.76 -11.51 -0.33
CA ASP A 16 11.66 -12.10 1.00
C ASP A 16 10.24 -12.66 1.24
N PRO A 17 10.11 -13.81 1.92
CA PRO A 17 8.81 -14.36 2.28
C PRO A 17 8.09 -13.44 3.27
N THR A 18 6.77 -13.36 3.15
CA THR A 18 5.92 -12.53 4.02
C THR A 18 6.15 -12.85 5.50
N THR A 19 6.31 -14.13 5.82
CA THR A 19 6.51 -14.66 7.18
C THR A 19 7.81 -14.19 7.84
N LYS A 20 8.79 -13.71 7.07
CA LYS A 20 10.00 -13.06 7.62
C LYS A 20 9.67 -11.80 8.42
N TYR A 21 8.65 -11.06 7.98
CA TYR A 21 8.22 -9.80 8.59
C TYR A 21 7.00 -9.95 9.49
N TRP A 22 6.32 -11.10 9.42
CA TRP A 22 5.27 -11.46 10.36
C TRP A 22 5.40 -12.93 10.78
N PRO A 23 6.31 -13.24 11.74
CA PRO A 23 6.58 -14.63 12.14
C PRO A 23 5.37 -15.39 12.67
N GLU A 24 4.40 -14.68 13.23
CA GLU A 24 3.13 -15.24 13.74
C GLU A 24 2.20 -15.73 12.62
N LEU A 25 2.47 -15.36 11.36
CA LEU A 25 1.73 -15.79 10.18
C LEU A 25 2.23 -17.17 9.70
N THR A 26 1.83 -18.20 10.42
CA THR A 26 2.39 -19.56 10.32
C THR A 26 1.63 -20.52 9.41
N ALA A 27 0.43 -20.16 8.96
CA ALA A 27 -0.38 -21.08 8.15
C ALA A 27 0.27 -21.35 6.78
N LYS A 28 0.25 -22.63 6.39
CA LYS A 28 1.02 -23.17 5.26
C LYS A 28 0.77 -22.51 3.91
N GLN A 29 -0.39 -21.88 3.70
CA GLN A 29 -0.73 -21.19 2.46
C GLN A 29 0.12 -19.92 2.22
N TRP A 30 0.80 -19.42 3.26
CA TRP A 30 1.74 -18.31 3.14
C TRP A 30 3.11 -18.73 2.60
N ASN A 31 3.39 -20.04 2.54
CA ASN A 31 4.61 -20.54 1.94
C ASN A 31 4.66 -20.18 0.45
N GLY A 32 5.72 -19.47 0.05
CA GLY A 32 5.89 -18.97 -1.32
C GLY A 32 5.25 -17.60 -1.57
N ILE A 33 4.51 -17.01 -0.62
CA ILE A 33 4.01 -15.64 -0.73
C ILE A 33 5.08 -14.66 -0.25
N THR A 34 5.61 -13.85 -1.16
CA THR A 34 6.64 -12.84 -0.88
C THR A 34 6.04 -11.45 -0.73
N LEU A 35 6.85 -10.49 -0.27
CA LEU A 35 6.47 -9.08 -0.26
C LEU A 35 6.13 -8.55 -1.67
N LEU A 36 6.78 -9.07 -2.72
CA LEU A 36 6.43 -8.75 -4.12
C LEU A 36 4.97 -9.07 -4.42
N HIS A 37 4.52 -10.25 -3.99
CA HIS A 37 3.16 -10.70 -4.26
C HIS A 37 2.13 -9.81 -3.58
N LEU A 38 2.41 -9.38 -2.34
CA LEU A 38 1.57 -8.43 -1.61
C LEU A 38 1.54 -7.04 -2.27
N ALA A 39 2.71 -6.50 -2.62
CA ALA A 39 2.85 -5.17 -3.21
C ALA A 39 2.20 -5.04 -4.60
N THR A 40 2.11 -6.15 -5.34
CA THR A 40 1.66 -6.17 -6.75
C THR A 40 0.29 -6.84 -6.95
N TYR A 41 -0.40 -7.19 -5.85
CA TYR A 41 -1.73 -7.81 -5.86
C TYR A 41 -1.76 -9.21 -6.47
N THR A 42 -0.68 -9.97 -6.33
CA THR A 42 -0.48 -11.29 -6.96
C THR A 42 -0.31 -12.41 -5.93
N ALA A 43 -0.74 -12.20 -4.69
CA ALA A 43 -0.70 -13.21 -3.63
C ALA A 43 -1.62 -14.42 -3.85
N GLY A 44 -2.53 -14.35 -4.82
CA GLY A 44 -3.45 -15.45 -5.13
C GLY A 44 -4.89 -15.22 -4.67
N GLY A 45 -5.41 -14.00 -4.78
CA GLY A 45 -6.81 -13.70 -4.49
C GLY A 45 -7.07 -13.23 -3.05
N LEU A 46 -6.19 -12.39 -2.52
CA LEU A 46 -6.54 -11.55 -1.36
C LEU A 46 -7.75 -10.66 -1.72
N PRO A 47 -8.71 -10.47 -0.81
CA PRO A 47 -9.95 -9.76 -1.12
C PRO A 47 -9.75 -8.26 -1.34
N LEU A 48 -10.70 -7.62 -2.02
CA LEU A 48 -10.65 -6.19 -2.30
C LEU A 48 -10.52 -5.35 -1.01
N GLN A 49 -11.29 -5.70 0.02
CA GLN A 49 -11.32 -5.04 1.31
C GLN A 49 -11.02 -6.03 2.42
N VAL A 50 -10.44 -5.54 3.52
CA VAL A 50 -10.47 -6.25 4.79
C VAL A 50 -11.92 -6.21 5.33
N PRO A 51 -12.49 -7.30 5.87
CA PRO A 51 -13.84 -7.27 6.46
C PRO A 51 -13.97 -6.24 7.60
N ASP A 52 -15.12 -5.58 7.69
CA ASP A 52 -15.37 -4.45 8.61
C ASP A 52 -15.25 -4.84 10.10
N GLU A 53 -15.43 -6.13 10.42
CA GLU A 53 -15.31 -6.67 11.78
C GLU A 53 -13.86 -6.77 12.24
N VAL A 54 -12.88 -6.71 11.32
CA VAL A 54 -11.45 -6.79 11.64
C VAL A 54 -10.97 -5.41 12.08
N LYS A 55 -10.62 -5.27 13.36
CA LYS A 55 -10.22 -3.97 13.93
C LYS A 55 -8.87 -4.03 14.66
N SER A 56 -8.62 -5.10 15.38
CA SER A 56 -7.40 -5.26 16.17
C SER A 56 -6.31 -6.03 15.41
N SER A 57 -5.07 -5.95 15.89
CA SER A 57 -3.94 -6.72 15.34
C SER A 57 -4.18 -8.24 15.41
N SER A 58 -4.87 -8.74 16.45
CA SER A 58 -5.20 -10.15 16.58
C SER A 58 -6.30 -10.58 15.62
N ASP A 59 -7.30 -9.71 15.36
CA ASP A 59 -8.29 -9.95 14.31
C ASP A 59 -7.63 -10.02 12.94
N LEU A 60 -6.71 -9.10 12.67
CA LEU A 60 -6.01 -9.03 11.40
C LEU A 60 -5.12 -10.26 11.17
N LEU A 61 -4.39 -10.70 12.20
CA LEU A 61 -3.65 -11.96 12.15
C LEU A 61 -4.58 -13.14 11.85
N ARG A 62 -5.71 -13.25 12.57
CA ARG A 62 -6.70 -14.30 12.37
C ARG A 62 -7.30 -14.28 10.97
N PHE A 63 -7.61 -13.10 10.44
CA PHE A 63 -8.07 -12.91 9.07
C PHE A 63 -7.06 -13.48 8.05
N TYR A 64 -5.79 -13.09 8.15
CA TYR A 64 -4.76 -13.59 7.24
C TYR A 64 -4.41 -15.07 7.44
N GLN A 65 -4.48 -15.57 8.68
CA GLN A 65 -4.26 -17.00 8.99
C GLN A 65 -5.37 -17.88 8.40
N ASN A 66 -6.61 -17.39 8.35
CA ASN A 66 -7.77 -18.14 7.85
C ASN A 66 -8.01 -17.95 6.34
N TRP A 67 -7.45 -16.91 5.72
CA TRP A 67 -7.54 -16.71 4.28
C TRP A 67 -6.96 -17.90 3.51
N GLN A 68 -7.66 -18.33 2.46
CA GLN A 68 -7.21 -19.37 1.53
C GLN A 68 -7.08 -18.78 0.12
N PRO A 69 -5.97 -19.07 -0.59
CA PRO A 69 -5.77 -18.56 -1.94
C PRO A 69 -6.74 -19.17 -2.94
N ALA A 70 -7.24 -18.33 -3.86
CA ALA A 70 -7.97 -18.77 -5.05
C ALA A 70 -7.03 -19.27 -6.16
N TRP A 71 -5.78 -18.78 -6.18
CA TRP A 71 -4.77 -19.12 -7.18
C TRP A 71 -3.38 -19.23 -6.56
N ALA A 72 -2.45 -19.90 -7.24
CA ALA A 72 -1.06 -19.92 -6.81
C ALA A 72 -0.45 -18.49 -6.82
N PRO A 73 0.48 -18.18 -5.90
CA PRO A 73 1.14 -16.88 -5.87
C PRO A 73 1.85 -16.57 -7.20
N GLY A 74 1.78 -15.32 -7.65
CA GLY A 74 2.43 -14.88 -8.88
C GLY A 74 1.76 -15.38 -10.17
N THR A 75 0.50 -15.84 -10.12
CA THR A 75 -0.23 -16.30 -11.33
C THR A 75 -1.36 -15.37 -11.78
N GLN A 76 -2.04 -14.71 -10.85
CA GLN A 76 -3.18 -13.83 -11.12
C GLN A 76 -3.04 -12.53 -10.35
N ARG A 77 -3.39 -11.42 -11.00
CA ARG A 77 -3.45 -10.09 -10.37
C ARG A 77 -4.89 -9.74 -10.02
N LEU A 78 -5.19 -9.55 -8.74
CA LEU A 78 -6.49 -9.10 -8.25
C LEU A 78 -6.30 -7.91 -7.30
N TYR A 79 -6.65 -6.70 -7.74
CA TYR A 79 -6.50 -5.48 -6.95
C TYR A 79 -7.16 -5.62 -5.56
N ALA A 80 -6.42 -5.29 -4.51
CA ALA A 80 -6.80 -5.59 -3.13
C ALA A 80 -6.14 -4.65 -2.11
N ASN A 81 -6.95 -3.96 -1.30
CA ASN A 81 -6.49 -3.18 -0.16
C ASN A 81 -5.84 -4.07 0.90
N SER A 82 -6.37 -5.28 1.13
CA SER A 82 -5.77 -6.24 2.06
C SER A 82 -4.42 -6.79 1.56
N SER A 83 -4.06 -6.60 0.29
CA SER A 83 -2.75 -7.02 -0.24
C SER A 83 -1.71 -5.93 -0.05
N ILE A 84 -1.92 -4.75 -0.66
CA ILE A 84 -0.94 -3.66 -0.57
C ILE A 84 -0.91 -3.01 0.82
N GLY A 85 -2.03 -3.03 1.54
CA GLY A 85 -2.11 -2.58 2.92
C GLY A 85 -1.22 -3.42 3.83
N LEU A 86 -1.27 -4.76 3.68
CA LEU A 86 -0.38 -5.65 4.40
C LEU A 86 1.09 -5.41 4.03
N PHE A 87 1.39 -5.23 2.75
CA PHE A 87 2.74 -4.86 2.32
C PHE A 87 3.24 -3.60 3.03
N GLY A 88 2.43 -2.54 3.10
CA GLY A 88 2.79 -1.29 3.79
C GLY A 88 3.12 -1.51 5.27
N ALA A 89 2.26 -2.24 5.98
CA ALA A 89 2.44 -2.52 7.40
C ALA A 89 3.71 -3.36 7.68
N LEU A 90 4.03 -4.32 6.81
CA LEU A 90 5.23 -5.15 6.95
C LEU A 90 6.51 -4.43 6.52
N ALA A 91 6.44 -3.58 5.50
CA ALA A 91 7.59 -2.87 4.95
C ALA A 91 8.26 -1.93 5.96
N VAL A 92 7.50 -1.41 6.93
CA VAL A 92 8.01 -0.48 7.95
C VAL A 92 8.52 -1.17 9.21
N LYS A 93 8.20 -2.45 9.44
CA LYS A 93 8.58 -3.16 10.68
C LYS A 93 10.09 -3.11 10.98
N PRO A 94 11.02 -3.32 10.03
CA PRO A 94 12.46 -3.27 10.33
C PRO A 94 12.94 -1.91 10.83
N SER A 95 12.23 -0.82 10.48
CA SER A 95 12.58 0.52 10.94
C SER A 95 12.20 0.82 12.38
N GLY A 96 11.32 0.00 12.99
CA GLY A 96 10.72 0.28 14.30
C GLY A 96 9.72 1.44 14.33
N LEU A 97 9.47 2.10 13.20
CA LEU A 97 8.51 3.20 13.10
C LEU A 97 7.09 2.68 12.86
N SER A 98 6.10 3.44 13.32
CA SER A 98 4.73 3.27 12.80
C SER A 98 4.69 3.62 11.31
N PHE A 99 3.70 3.09 10.58
CA PHE A 99 3.52 3.43 9.17
C PHE A 99 3.38 4.95 8.95
N GLU A 100 2.62 5.63 9.82
CA GLU A 100 2.44 7.08 9.75
C GLU A 100 3.76 7.84 9.96
N GLN A 101 4.56 7.45 10.96
CA GLN A 101 5.86 8.09 11.20
C GLN A 101 6.83 7.83 10.05
N ALA A 102 6.89 6.60 9.52
CA ALA A 102 7.71 6.27 8.38
C ALA A 102 7.31 7.10 7.15
N MET A 103 6.01 7.20 6.84
CA MET A 103 5.53 8.00 5.71
C MET A 103 5.84 9.49 5.90
N LYS A 104 5.59 10.03 7.10
CA LYS A 104 5.87 11.44 7.41
C LYS A 104 7.35 11.77 7.25
N THR A 105 8.24 10.97 7.85
CA THR A 105 9.67 11.28 7.93
C THR A 105 10.46 10.89 6.69
N ARG A 106 10.04 9.84 5.97
CA ARG A 106 10.77 9.32 4.81
C ARG A 106 10.22 9.78 3.48
N VAL A 107 8.98 10.25 3.42
CA VAL A 107 8.31 10.64 2.17
C VAL A 107 7.80 12.07 2.23
N PHE A 108 6.91 12.40 3.17
CA PHE A 108 6.25 13.70 3.16
C PHE A 108 7.23 14.86 3.43
N GLN A 109 8.04 14.75 4.49
CA GLN A 109 9.00 15.80 4.85
C GLN A 109 10.10 16.03 3.78
N PRO A 110 10.78 14.99 3.25
CA PRO A 110 11.80 15.19 2.20
C PRO A 110 11.24 15.84 0.94
N LEU A 111 9.99 15.51 0.59
CA LEU A 111 9.31 16.11 -0.57
C LEU A 111 8.62 17.43 -0.25
N LYS A 112 8.72 17.94 0.98
CA LYS A 112 8.08 19.17 1.45
C LYS A 112 6.55 19.17 1.24
N LEU A 113 5.93 18.02 1.47
CA LEU A 113 4.47 17.85 1.48
C LEU A 113 3.94 18.24 2.87
N ASN A 114 3.86 19.55 3.10
CA ASN A 114 3.62 20.10 4.44
C ASN A 114 2.14 20.08 4.86
N HIS A 115 1.23 19.82 3.92
CA HIS A 115 -0.22 19.72 4.14
C HIS A 115 -0.75 18.36 3.65
N THR A 116 0.02 17.31 3.93
CA THR A 116 -0.31 15.92 3.61
C THR A 116 -0.25 15.07 4.87
N TRP A 117 -1.34 14.35 5.14
CA TRP A 117 -1.59 13.72 6.44
C TRP A 117 -2.19 12.33 6.27
N ILE A 118 -1.87 11.42 7.20
CA ILE A 118 -2.66 10.20 7.42
C ILE A 118 -3.78 10.53 8.41
N ASN A 119 -3.41 11.03 9.59
CA ASN A 119 -4.35 11.62 10.55
C ASN A 119 -4.31 13.15 10.45
N VAL A 120 -5.44 13.76 10.08
CA VAL A 120 -5.54 15.23 9.98
C VAL A 120 -5.49 15.82 11.39
N PRO A 121 -4.51 16.70 11.70
CA PRO A 121 -4.41 17.33 13.01
C PRO A 121 -5.49 18.39 13.21
N SER A 122 -5.86 18.69 14.45
CA SER A 122 -6.95 19.66 14.74
C SER A 122 -6.70 21.06 14.20
N ALA A 123 -5.44 21.48 14.04
CA ALA A 123 -5.10 22.76 13.40
C ALA A 123 -5.53 22.83 11.92
N GLU A 124 -5.66 21.68 11.25
CA GLU A 124 -6.01 21.54 9.83
C GLU A 124 -7.45 21.10 9.59
N GLU A 125 -8.24 20.81 10.64
CA GLU A 125 -9.64 20.36 10.51
C GLU A 125 -10.50 21.36 9.70
N LYS A 126 -10.25 22.68 9.86
CA LYS A 126 -10.93 23.73 9.09
C LYS A 126 -10.67 23.65 7.57
N ASN A 127 -9.56 23.03 7.16
CA ASN A 127 -9.16 22.84 5.77
C ASN A 127 -9.58 21.46 5.25
N TYR A 128 -10.08 20.57 6.11
CA TYR A 128 -10.48 19.22 5.75
C TYR A 128 -11.90 19.21 5.19
N ALA A 129 -11.98 19.26 3.86
CA ALA A 129 -13.25 19.24 3.14
C ALA A 129 -14.12 18.02 3.50
N TRP A 130 -15.43 18.23 3.51
CA TRP A 130 -16.41 17.15 3.57
C TRP A 130 -16.48 16.43 2.22
N GLY A 131 -16.45 15.10 2.24
CA GLY A 131 -16.94 14.31 1.12
C GLY A 131 -18.48 14.36 1.09
N TYR A 132 -19.08 14.17 -0.08
CA TYR A 132 -20.53 14.09 -0.20
C TYR A 132 -20.93 12.78 -0.89
N ARG A 133 -21.70 11.96 -0.18
CA ARG A 133 -22.28 10.71 -0.71
C ARG A 133 -23.78 10.75 -0.49
N GLU A 134 -24.55 10.61 -1.57
CA GLU A 134 -26.02 10.65 -1.51
C GLU A 134 -26.54 11.92 -0.79
N GLY A 135 -25.88 13.05 -1.04
CA GLY A 135 -26.21 14.36 -0.43
C GLY A 135 -25.78 14.52 1.03
N LYS A 136 -25.19 13.51 1.67
CA LYS A 136 -24.74 13.57 3.06
C LYS A 136 -23.24 13.87 3.13
N ALA A 137 -22.88 14.81 4.01
CA ALA A 137 -21.51 15.11 4.34
C ALA A 137 -20.88 13.93 5.11
N VAL A 138 -19.71 13.46 4.66
CA VAL A 138 -19.01 12.31 5.22
C VAL A 138 -17.51 12.53 5.26
N HIS A 139 -16.85 11.94 6.26
CA HIS A 139 -15.42 11.66 6.25
C HIS A 139 -15.20 10.15 6.23
N VAL A 140 -14.00 9.73 5.84
CA VAL A 140 -13.63 8.31 5.83
C VAL A 140 -13.70 7.75 7.25
N SER A 141 -14.34 6.59 7.42
CA SER A 141 -14.36 5.88 8.70
C SER A 141 -13.06 5.10 8.90
N PRO A 142 -12.60 4.92 10.15
CA PRO A 142 -11.45 4.07 10.44
C PRO A 142 -11.67 2.63 10.00
N GLY A 143 -10.62 1.98 9.51
CA GLY A 143 -10.65 0.59 9.07
C GLY A 143 -9.29 -0.08 9.19
N ALA A 144 -9.26 -1.41 9.25
CA ALA A 144 -7.98 -2.13 9.27
C ALA A 144 -7.17 -1.85 7.99
N LEU A 145 -5.92 -1.45 8.18
CA LEU A 145 -4.97 -1.09 7.12
C LEU A 145 -5.41 0.13 6.28
N ASP A 146 -6.21 1.04 6.87
CA ASP A 146 -6.67 2.25 6.21
C ASP A 146 -5.51 3.16 5.80
N ALA A 147 -4.58 3.46 6.71
CA ALA A 147 -3.41 4.30 6.47
C ALA A 147 -2.59 3.82 5.27
N GLU A 148 -2.37 2.51 5.17
CA GLU A 148 -1.56 1.88 4.15
C GLU A 148 -2.24 1.80 2.78
N ALA A 149 -3.58 1.66 2.76
CA ALA A 149 -4.32 1.40 1.54
C ALA A 149 -5.03 2.64 0.95
N TYR A 150 -5.60 3.52 1.77
CA TYR A 150 -6.44 4.64 1.32
C TYR A 150 -6.47 5.86 2.27
N GLY A 151 -5.61 5.91 3.27
CA GLY A 151 -5.75 6.82 4.40
C GLY A 151 -5.11 8.19 4.24
N VAL A 152 -4.54 8.54 3.08
CA VAL A 152 -3.84 9.84 2.89
C VAL A 152 -4.83 10.95 2.50
N LYS A 153 -4.68 12.11 3.12
CA LYS A 153 -5.39 13.37 2.81
C LYS A 153 -4.35 14.42 2.45
N SER A 154 -4.60 15.21 1.41
CA SER A 154 -3.61 16.15 0.87
C SER A 154 -4.28 17.34 0.19
N THR A 155 -3.51 18.41 -0.01
CA THR A 155 -3.91 19.59 -0.79
C THR A 155 -3.51 19.44 -2.25
N ILE A 156 -4.07 20.29 -3.12
CA ILE A 156 -3.70 20.27 -4.53
C ILE A 156 -2.24 20.67 -4.78
N GLU A 157 -1.67 21.56 -3.95
CA GLU A 157 -0.27 21.99 -4.04
C GLU A 157 0.68 20.85 -3.73
N ASP A 158 0.42 20.11 -2.65
CA ASP A 158 1.22 18.95 -2.27
C ASP A 158 1.07 17.82 -3.29
N MET A 159 -0.14 17.57 -3.80
CA MET A 159 -0.35 16.57 -4.87
C MET A 159 0.37 16.95 -6.17
N ALA A 160 0.40 18.24 -6.54
CA ALA A 160 1.19 18.70 -7.68
C ALA A 160 2.68 18.47 -7.46
N ARG A 161 3.19 18.77 -6.25
CA ARG A 161 4.58 18.53 -5.87
C ARG A 161 4.91 17.02 -5.89
N TRP A 162 4.00 16.17 -5.40
CA TRP A 162 4.12 14.72 -5.49
C TRP A 162 4.22 14.21 -6.93
N VAL A 163 3.38 14.73 -7.84
CA VAL A 163 3.45 14.39 -9.27
C VAL A 163 4.79 14.83 -9.87
N GLN A 164 5.25 16.04 -9.58
CA GLN A 164 6.56 16.53 -10.04
C GLN A 164 7.71 15.63 -9.56
N SER A 165 7.70 15.23 -8.28
CA SER A 165 8.68 14.29 -7.71
C SER A 165 8.69 12.94 -8.42
N ASN A 166 7.52 12.42 -8.82
CA ASN A 166 7.43 11.17 -9.58
C ASN A 166 7.83 11.33 -11.05
N LEU A 167 7.59 12.48 -11.68
CA LEU A 167 7.99 12.76 -13.05
C LEU A 167 9.51 12.95 -13.19
N LYS A 168 10.13 13.58 -12.19
CA LYS A 168 11.57 13.90 -12.17
C LYS A 168 12.23 13.44 -10.88
N PRO A 169 12.35 12.12 -10.64
CA PRO A 169 12.93 11.61 -9.39
C PRO A 169 14.41 12.00 -9.22
N PHE A 170 15.13 12.32 -10.30
CA PHE A 170 16.53 12.74 -10.25
C PHE A 170 16.75 14.13 -9.63
N ASP A 171 15.70 14.95 -9.52
CA ASP A 171 15.76 16.27 -8.88
C ASP A 171 15.64 16.18 -7.33
N ILE A 172 15.47 14.97 -6.78
CA ILE A 172 15.35 14.73 -5.33
C ILE A 172 16.75 14.49 -4.74
N ASN A 173 17.08 15.26 -3.70
CA ASN A 173 18.40 15.19 -3.05
C ASN A 173 18.57 13.92 -2.22
N GLU A 174 17.53 13.49 -1.49
CA GLU A 174 17.53 12.25 -0.71
C GLU A 174 17.62 11.02 -1.63
N LYS A 175 18.84 10.49 -1.79
CA LYS A 175 19.16 9.39 -2.71
C LYS A 175 18.32 8.12 -2.48
N ILE A 176 18.06 7.79 -1.22
CA ILE A 176 17.24 6.63 -0.85
C ILE A 176 15.79 6.82 -1.34
N LEU A 177 15.22 8.00 -1.11
CA LEU A 177 13.86 8.30 -1.57
C LEU A 177 13.79 8.32 -3.10
N GLN A 178 14.76 8.97 -3.75
CA GLN A 178 14.92 8.96 -5.22
C GLN A 178 14.88 7.52 -5.77
N GLN A 179 15.67 6.60 -5.22
CA GLN A 179 15.67 5.19 -5.62
C GLN A 179 14.31 4.55 -5.34
N GLY A 180 13.69 4.84 -4.20
CA GLY A 180 12.36 4.35 -3.85
C GLY A 180 11.25 4.79 -4.81
N ILE A 181 11.35 5.98 -5.39
CA ILE A 181 10.45 6.43 -6.46
C ILE A 181 10.64 5.58 -7.72
N GLN A 182 11.88 5.39 -8.15
CA GLN A 182 12.21 4.63 -9.36
C GLN A 182 11.76 3.16 -9.25
N LEU A 183 11.98 2.54 -8.08
CA LEU A 183 11.51 1.19 -7.81
C LEU A 183 9.98 1.11 -7.89
N ALA A 184 9.25 2.09 -7.37
CA ALA A 184 7.78 2.10 -7.44
C ALA A 184 7.23 2.20 -8.88
N GLN A 185 8.03 2.64 -9.85
CA GLN A 185 7.66 2.73 -11.27
C GLN A 185 8.19 1.55 -12.11
N SER A 186 8.90 0.61 -11.48
CA SER A 186 9.42 -0.59 -12.15
C SER A 186 8.28 -1.53 -12.55
N ARG A 187 8.44 -2.20 -13.70
CA ARG A 187 7.45 -3.13 -14.25
C ARG A 187 7.64 -4.52 -13.64
N TYR A 188 7.09 -4.73 -12.45
CA TYR A 188 7.17 -6.01 -11.73
C TYR A 188 6.19 -7.08 -12.23
N TRP A 189 5.16 -6.68 -12.96
CA TRP A 189 4.13 -7.58 -13.48
C TRP A 189 3.74 -7.16 -14.88
N GLN A 190 3.59 -8.15 -15.77
CA GLN A 190 3.02 -7.95 -17.10
C GLN A 190 1.71 -8.73 -17.17
N THR A 191 0.63 -8.04 -17.53
CA THR A 191 -0.63 -8.70 -17.90
C THR A 191 -0.59 -8.97 -19.40
N ALA A 192 -1.15 -10.10 -19.84
CA ALA A 192 -1.48 -10.26 -21.25
C ALA A 192 -2.44 -9.13 -21.67
N ILE A 193 -2.37 -8.69 -22.94
CA ILE A 193 -3.17 -7.58 -23.49
C ILE A 193 -4.65 -7.78 -23.13
N CYS A 194 -5.17 -6.88 -22.30
CA CYS A 194 -6.57 -6.90 -21.90
C CYS A 194 -7.40 -6.16 -22.95
N ILE A 195 -8.18 -6.89 -23.76
CA ILE A 195 -8.99 -6.30 -24.82
C ILE A 195 -10.31 -5.76 -24.25
N ARG A 196 -10.83 -6.36 -23.15
CA ARG A 196 -12.01 -5.89 -22.41
C ARG A 196 -11.92 -6.25 -20.92
N VAL A 197 -12.35 -5.31 -20.06
CA VAL A 197 -12.57 -5.53 -18.62
C VAL A 197 -14.07 -5.42 -18.35
N TRP A 198 -14.67 -6.48 -17.79
CA TRP A 198 -16.04 -6.44 -17.25
C TRP A 198 -16.12 -7.32 -16.00
N ALA A 199 -16.73 -6.82 -14.92
CA ALA A 199 -16.91 -7.53 -13.64
C ALA A 199 -15.63 -8.20 -13.08
N GLY A 200 -14.49 -7.51 -13.14
CA GLY A 200 -13.22 -8.01 -12.59
C GLY A 200 -12.58 -9.16 -13.36
N LYS A 201 -13.13 -9.56 -14.51
CA LYS A 201 -12.52 -10.55 -15.41
C LYS A 201 -11.92 -9.85 -16.63
N CYS A 202 -10.65 -10.15 -16.89
CA CYS A 202 -9.94 -9.70 -18.08
C CYS A 202 -10.07 -10.78 -19.17
N TRP A 203 -10.53 -10.39 -20.35
CA TRP A 203 -10.65 -11.29 -21.50
C TRP A 203 -9.55 -11.00 -22.51
N THR A 204 -8.77 -12.02 -22.87
CA THR A 204 -7.79 -11.97 -23.97
C THR A 204 -8.46 -12.53 -25.21
N GLY A 205 -8.59 -11.73 -26.26
CA GLY A 205 -9.19 -12.19 -27.53
C GLY A 205 -8.32 -13.25 -28.20
N ARG A 206 -8.96 -14.28 -28.77
CA ARG A 206 -8.45 -14.98 -29.94
C ARG A 206 -9.15 -14.41 -31.16
#